data_AF-A0A961GUG7-F1
#
_entry.id   AF-A0A961GUG7-F1
#
_cell.length_a   1.000
_cell.length_b   1.000
_cell.length_c   1.000
_cell.angle_alpha   90.00
_cell.angle_beta   90.00
_cell.angle_gamma   90.00
#
_symmetry.space_group_name_H-M   'P 1'
#
loop_
_entity.id
_entity.type
_entity.pdbx_description
1 polymer ?
#
loop_
_entity_poly.entity_id
_entity_poly.type
_entity_poly.pdbx_seq_one_letter_code
_entity_poly.pdbx_strand_id
1 'polypeptide(L)' 'MRFMAKVAPVADELDHHPKWENVHDRVAVELSTHDRGGVTELDLELAGAMDRAAHEVEIGK' A
#
# COMPACT_ATOMS: atom_id res chain seq x y z
N MET A 1 -9.96 -2.35 -7.10
CA MET A 1 -10.30 -2.94 -5.78
C MET A 1 -9.44 -4.15 -5.37
N ARG A 2 -9.17 -5.17 -6.22
CA ARG A 2 -8.37 -6.36 -5.81
C ARG A 2 -6.99 -6.02 -5.22
N PHE A 3 -6.31 -5.03 -5.78
CA PHE A 3 -5.05 -4.49 -5.24
C PHE A 3 -5.21 -4.01 -3.80
N MET A 4 -6.14 -3.09 -3.55
CA MET A 4 -6.38 -2.53 -2.21
C MET A 4 -6.78 -3.61 -1.20
N ALA A 5 -7.59 -4.59 -1.62
CA ALA A 5 -8.01 -5.71 -0.76
C ALA A 5 -6.84 -6.62 -0.34
N LYS A 6 -5.80 -6.75 -1.17
CA LYS A 6 -4.57 -7.49 -0.83
C LYS A 6 -3.65 -6.71 0.10
N VAL A 7 -3.63 -5.38 -0.03
CA VAL A 7 -2.76 -4.51 0.77
C VAL A 7 -3.32 -4.27 2.17
N ALA A 8 -4.64 -4.15 2.32
CA ALA A 8 -5.31 -3.86 3.59
C ALA A 8 -4.87 -4.75 4.77
N PRO A 9 -4.83 -6.10 4.68
CA PRO A 9 -4.41 -6.93 5.80
C PRO A 9 -2.94 -6.74 6.18
N VAL A 10 -2.07 -6.40 5.23
CA VAL A 10 -0.64 -6.11 5.52
C VAL A 10 -0.50 -4.77 6.22
N ALA A 11 -1.26 -3.76 5.80
CA ALA A 11 -1.30 -2.46 6.50
C ALA A 11 -1.77 -2.62 7.96
N ASP A 12 -2.76 -3.47 8.20
CA ASP A 12 -3.24 -3.78 9.56
C ASP A 12 -2.21 -4.56 10.39
N GLU A 13 -1.49 -5.52 9.79
CA GLU A 13 -0.43 -6.28 10.48
C GLU A 13 0.76 -5.39 10.88
N LEU A 14 1.12 -4.43 10.02
CA LEU A 14 2.20 -3.47 10.26
C LEU A 14 1.79 -2.32 11.20
N ASP A 15 0.51 -2.22 11.58
CA ASP A 15 -0.09 -1.04 12.23
C ASP A 15 0.30 0.28 11.51
N HIS A 16 0.34 0.22 10.18
CA HIS A 16 0.82 1.30 9.33
C HIS A 16 -0.03 1.39 8.07
N HIS A 17 -0.78 2.48 7.93
CA HIS A 17 -1.78 2.63 6.88
C HIS A 17 -1.31 3.58 5.77
N PRO A 18 -1.54 3.23 4.49
CA PRO A 18 -1.23 4.12 3.39
C PRO A 18 -2.26 5.26 3.32
N LYS A 19 -1.82 6.41 2.83
CA LYS A 19 -2.75 7.40 2.28
C LYS A 19 -2.93 7.08 0.80
N TRP A 20 -4.14 6.75 0.39
CA TRP A 20 -4.43 6.46 -1.01
C TRP A 20 -5.76 7.04 -1.50
N GLU A 21 -5.84 7.26 -2.81
CA GLU A 21 -7.04 7.71 -3.52
C GLU A 21 -7.29 6.78 -4.70
N ASN A 22 -8.50 6.22 -4.80
CA ASN A 22 -8.89 5.35 -5.91
C ASN A 22 -9.90 6.03 -6.82
N VAL A 23 -9.54 6.19 -8.09
CA VAL A 23 -10.43 6.68 -9.15
C VAL A 23 -10.43 5.65 -10.28
N HIS A 24 -11.56 4.95 -10.44
CA HIS A 24 -11.73 3.85 -11.39
C HIS A 24 -10.64 2.78 -11.27
N ASP A 25 -9.74 2.70 -12.25
CA ASP A 25 -8.66 1.74 -12.38
C ASP A 25 -7.33 2.23 -11.80
N ARG A 26 -7.26 3.51 -11.37
CA ARG A 26 -6.05 4.10 -10.79
C ARG A 26 -6.16 4.20 -9.28
N VAL A 27 -5.07 3.84 -8.58
CA VAL A 27 -4.88 4.08 -7.15
C VAL A 27 -3.62 4.92 -6.98
N ALA A 28 -3.75 6.16 -6.50
CA ALA A 28 -2.62 7.00 -6.12
C ALA A 28 -2.28 6.72 -4.65
N VAL A 29 -1.00 6.58 -4.32
CA VAL A 29 -0.53 6.19 -2.99
C VAL A 29 0.54 7.18 -2.52
N GLU A 30 0.45 7.57 -1.24
CA GLU A 30 1.42 8.35 -0.49
C GLU A 30 1.71 7.61 0.82
N LEU A 31 3.00 7.39 1.12
CA LEU A 31 3.46 6.71 2.33
C LEU A 31 4.34 7.67 3.14
N SER A 32 4.03 7.78 4.42
CA SER A 32 4.80 8.53 5.39
C SER A 32 4.41 8.08 6.79
N THR A 33 5.36 8.10 7.71
CA THR A 33 5.07 7.84 9.13
C THR A 33 4.75 9.14 9.85
N HIS A 34 3.50 9.27 10.31
CA HIS A 34 2.92 10.53 10.79
C HIS A 34 3.63 11.11 12.02
N ASP A 35 4.01 10.26 12.97
CA ASP A 35 4.64 10.61 14.24
C ASP A 35 6.11 11.01 14.07
N ARG A 36 6.78 10.49 13.04
CA ARG A 36 8.18 10.77 12.70
C ARG A 36 8.35 11.88 11.66
N GLY A 37 7.24 12.37 11.10
CA GLY A 37 7.23 13.46 10.13
C GLY A 37 7.99 13.14 8.83
N GLY A 38 8.10 11.86 8.46
CA GLY A 38 8.93 11.42 7.34
C GLY A 38 8.83 9.94 7.02
N VAL A 39 9.70 9.49 6.11
CA VAL A 39 9.78 8.10 5.65
C VAL A 39 10.52 7.26 6.69
N THR A 40 9.97 6.10 7.04
CA THR A 40 10.59 5.09 7.89
C THR A 40 10.64 3.72 7.21
N GLU A 41 11.17 2.72 7.89
CA GLU A 41 11.18 1.34 7.41
C GLU A 41 9.77 0.79 7.19
N LEU A 42 8.79 1.20 7.99
CA LEU A 42 7.39 0.78 7.81
C LEU A 42 6.82 1.23 6.46
N ASP A 43 7.20 2.43 6.00
CA ASP A 43 6.82 2.93 4.67
C ASP A 43 7.44 2.06 3.57
N LEU A 44 8.70 1.64 3.73
CA LEU A 44 9.39 0.80 2.76
C LEU A 44 8.83 -0.63 2.73
N GLU A 45 8.51 -1.20 3.89
CA GLU A 45 7.90 -2.52 4.01
C GLU A 45 6.52 -2.57 3.37
N LEU A 46 5.68 -1.56 3.67
CA LEU A 46 4.35 -1.43 3.08
C LEU A 46 4.43 -1.20 1.58
N ALA A 47 5.36 -0.35 1.09
CA ALA A 47 5.61 -0.16 -0.34
C ALA A 47 5.96 -1.48 -1.03
N GLY A 48 6.87 -2.28 -0.45
CA GLY A 48 7.24 -3.57 -1.01
C GLY A 48 6.08 -4.57 -1.04
N ALA A 49 5.18 -4.54 -0.05
CA ALA A 49 3.96 -5.34 -0.07
C ALA A 49 2.97 -4.88 -1.16
N MET A 50 2.85 -3.57 -1.38
CA MET A 50 2.05 -3.00 -2.46
C MET A 50 2.59 -3.41 -3.83
N ASP A 51 3.92 -3.38 -4.06
CA ASP A 51 4.51 -3.81 -5.32
C ASP A 51 4.19 -5.28 -5.63
N ARG A 52 4.30 -6.16 -4.63
CA ARG A 52 3.91 -7.58 -4.77
C ARG A 52 2.43 -7.72 -5.11
N ALA A 53 1.57 -7.00 -4.40
CA ALA A 53 0.12 -7.03 -4.65
C ALA A 53 -0.25 -6.51 -6.04
N ALA A 54 0.44 -5.47 -6.53
CA ALA A 54 0.23 -4.93 -7.88
C ALA A 54 0.62 -5.96 -8.94
N HIS A 55 1.80 -6.55 -8.83
CA HIS A 55 2.28 -7.58 -9.75
C HIS A 55 1.34 -8.80 -9.81
N GLU A 56 0.88 -9.30 -8.66
CA GLU A 56 -0.08 -10.41 -8.61
C GLU A 56 -1.42 -10.11 -9.30
N VAL A 57 -1.91 -8.87 -9.16
CA VAL A 57 -3.16 -8.45 -9.81
C VAL A 57 -2.99 -8.28 -11.32
N GLU A 58 -1.80 -7.91 -11.78
CA GLU A 58 -1.49 -7.82 -13.21
C GLU A 58 -1.35 -9.21 -13.87
N ILE A 59 -0.68 -10.15 -13.22
CA ILE A 59 -0.51 -11.54 -13.72
C ILE A 59 -1.86 -12.26 -13.86
N GLY A 60 -2.84 -11.91 -13.03
CA GLY A 60 -4.19 -12.51 -13.03
C GLY A 60 -5.23 -11.82 -13.92
N LYS A 61 -4.85 -10.83 -14.74
CA LYS A 61 -5.70 -10.24 -15.78
C LYS A 61 -5.69 -11.09 -17.05
#